data_AF-A0A2K9JWC1-F1
#
_entry.id   AF-A0A2K9JWC1-F1
#
_cell.length_a   1.000
_cell.length_b   1.000
_cell.length_c   1.000
_cell.angle_alpha   90.00
_cell.angle_beta   90.00
_cell.angle_gamma   90.00
#
_symmetry.space_group_name_H-M   'P 1'
#
loop_
_entity.id
_entity.type
_entity.pdbx_description
1 polymer ?
#
loop_
_entity_poly.entity_id
_entity_poly.type
_entity_poly.pdbx_seq_one_letter_code
_entity_poly.pdbx_strand_id
1 'polypeptide(L)'
;MNVDSLVQNITPEVFERLQYGASTGKWPDGTSLSDAQKEQTVQLVMLYQAKVAKSNEQFTINEKGEMVQKSKRELQQEFKADNEIARFSENDL
;
A
#
# COMPACT_ATOMS: atom_id res chain seq x y z
N MET A 1 -1.40 15.04 19.82
CA MET A 1 -1.04 15.50 18.46
C MET A 1 -2.09 14.98 17.50
N ASN A 2 -2.60 15.82 16.59
CA ASN A 2 -3.59 15.40 15.58
C ASN A 2 -2.88 14.63 14.45
N VAL A 3 -2.81 13.31 14.58
CA VAL A 3 -2.15 12.41 13.61
C VAL A 3 -2.83 12.53 12.23
N ASP A 4 -4.12 12.85 12.23
CA ASP A 4 -4.94 13.11 11.05
C ASP A 4 -4.45 14.29 10.20
N SER A 5 -4.07 15.40 10.85
CA SER A 5 -3.53 16.58 10.16
C SER A 5 -2.14 16.32 9.60
N LEU A 6 -1.36 15.48 10.27
CA LEU A 6 -0.04 15.04 9.78
C LEU A 6 -0.19 14.24 8.50
N VAL A 7 -1.11 13.27 8.47
CA VAL A 7 -1.35 12.41 7.30
C VAL A 7 -1.79 13.20 6.07
N GLN A 8 -2.57 14.28 6.25
CA GLN A 8 -2.97 15.13 5.12
C GLN A 8 -1.81 15.96 4.52
N ASN A 9 -0.73 16.16 5.26
CA ASN A 9 0.46 16.89 4.80
C ASN A 9 1.59 15.94 4.34
N ILE A 10 1.37 14.63 4.37
CA ILE A 10 2.34 13.66 3.85
C ILE A 10 2.35 13.75 2.33
N THR A 11 3.53 14.00 1.77
CA THR A 11 3.74 13.88 0.32
C THR A 11 3.87 12.41 -0.07
N PRO A 12 3.58 12.04 -1.33
CA PRO A 12 3.75 10.66 -1.80
C PRO A 12 5.14 10.08 -1.52
N GLU A 13 6.20 10.90 -1.70
CA GLU A 13 7.58 10.50 -1.40
C GLU A 13 7.79 10.15 0.08
N VAL A 14 7.22 10.94 1.01
CA VAL A 14 7.30 10.64 2.45
C VAL A 14 6.53 9.36 2.77
N PHE A 15 5.38 9.14 2.14
CA PHE A 15 4.63 7.90 2.30
C PHE A 15 5.44 6.67 1.85
N GLU A 16 6.12 6.72 0.70
CA GLU A 16 6.98 5.63 0.25
C GLU A 16 8.10 5.31 1.26
N ARG A 17 8.72 6.34 1.86
CA ARG A 17 9.73 6.16 2.92
C ARG A 17 9.14 5.50 4.17
N LEU A 18 7.92 5.89 4.56
CA LEU A 18 7.21 5.29 5.69
C LEU A 18 6.82 3.84 5.39
N GLN A 19 6.37 3.54 4.17
CA GLN A 19 6.03 2.17 3.75
C GLN A 19 7.27 1.26 3.74
N TYR A 20 8.41 1.77 3.27
CA TYR A 20 9.70 1.08 3.37
C TYR A 20 10.08 0.83 4.83
N GLY A 21 9.96 1.84 5.69
CA GLY A 21 10.21 1.71 7.12
C GLY A 21 9.32 0.67 7.82
N ALA A 22 8.02 0.69 7.50
CA ALA A 22 7.05 -0.26 8.06
C ALA A 22 7.33 -1.72 7.65
N SER A 23 7.80 -1.95 6.43
CA SER A 23 8.07 -3.29 5.90
C SER A 23 9.43 -3.84 6.30
N THR A 24 10.46 -2.99 6.36
CA THR A 24 11.85 -3.42 6.61
C THR A 24 12.33 -3.18 8.03
N GLY A 25 11.64 -2.33 8.81
CA GLY A 25 12.08 -1.87 10.12
C GLY A 25 13.28 -0.92 10.08
N LYS A 26 13.64 -0.40 8.89
CA LYS A 26 14.77 0.51 8.68
C LYS A 26 14.37 1.65 7.75
N TRP A 27 14.97 2.82 7.94
CA TRP A 27 14.89 3.90 6.98
C TRP A 27 15.66 3.55 5.69
N PRO A 28 15.33 4.18 4.54
CA PRO A 28 16.08 4.00 3.29
C PRO A 28 17.58 4.27 3.43
N ASP A 29 17.96 5.12 4.38
CA ASP A 29 19.34 5.46 4.72
C ASP A 29 20.06 4.35 5.54
N GLY A 30 19.40 3.20 5.76
CA GLY A 30 19.94 2.04 6.49
C GLY A 30 19.84 2.10 8.01
N THR A 31 19.39 3.23 8.55
CA THR A 31 19.22 3.42 10.00
C THR A 31 18.02 2.63 10.50
N SER A 32 18.18 1.85 11.57
CA SER A 32 17.09 1.06 12.14
C SER A 32 16.08 1.94 12.87
N LEU A 33 14.79 1.65 12.72
CA LEU A 33 13.73 2.29 13.48
C LEU A 33 13.76 1.81 14.94
N SER A 34 13.57 2.73 15.89
CA SER A 34 13.27 2.34 17.28
C SER A 34 11.88 1.71 17.37
N ASP A 35 11.59 0.96 18.43
CA ASP A 35 10.30 0.27 18.54
C ASP A 35 9.12 1.24 18.57
N ALA A 36 9.26 2.38 19.26
CA ALA A 36 8.26 3.45 19.22
C ALA A 36 8.08 4.02 17.79
N GLN A 37 9.17 4.19 17.04
CA GLN A 37 9.11 4.67 15.67
C GLN A 37 8.49 3.64 14.73
N LYS A 38 8.72 2.34 14.94
CA LYS A 38 8.09 1.28 14.15
C LYS A 38 6.57 1.32 14.31
N GLU A 39 6.09 1.35 15.55
CA GLU A 39 4.65 1.43 15.84
C GLU A 39 4.02 2.68 15.22
N GLN A 40 4.67 3.83 15.39
CA GLN A 40 4.19 5.08 14.79
C GLN A 40 4.18 5.02 13.27
N THR A 41 5.24 4.50 12.64
CA THR A 41 5.36 4.39 11.19
C THR A 41 4.26 3.50 10.63
N VAL A 42 4.00 2.36 11.26
CA VAL A 42 2.92 1.44 10.86
C VAL A 42 1.54 2.11 10.98
N GLN A 43 1.27 2.81 12.10
CA GLN A 43 0.02 3.55 12.29
C GLN A 43 -0.18 4.64 11.23
N LEU A 44 0.86 5.40 10.92
CA LEU A 44 0.84 6.45 9.90
C LEU A 44 0.57 5.89 8.50
N VAL A 45 1.20 4.77 8.15
CA VAL A 45 1.00 4.08 6.86
C VAL A 45 -0.44 3.58 6.72
N MET A 46 -1.00 2.97 7.76
CA MET A 46 -2.40 2.52 7.77
C MET A 46 -3.38 3.70 7.64
N LEU A 47 -3.14 4.79 8.38
CA LEU A 47 -4.01 5.97 8.35
C LEU A 47 -3.95 6.68 6.98
N TYR A 48 -2.77 6.77 6.37
CA TYR A 48 -2.61 7.31 5.01
C TYR A 48 -3.31 6.44 3.97
N GLN A 49 -3.22 5.11 4.07
CA GLN A 49 -3.94 4.20 3.18
C GLN A 49 -5.45 4.41 3.25
N ALA A 50 -6.00 4.51 4.46
CA ALA A 50 -7.43 4.73 4.66
C ALA A 50 -7.90 6.10 4.16
N LYS A 51 -7.13 7.17 4.40
CA LYS A 51 -7.60 8.54 4.19
C LYS A 51 -7.22 9.15 2.85
N VAL A 52 -6.03 8.82 2.33
CA VAL A 52 -5.44 9.50 1.17
C VAL A 52 -5.35 8.54 0.00
N ALA A 53 -4.68 7.40 0.17
CA ALA A 53 -4.46 6.46 -0.94
C ALA A 53 -5.74 5.74 -1.37
N LYS A 54 -6.69 5.54 -0.43
CA LYS A 54 -7.94 4.79 -0.66
C LYS A 54 -7.67 3.43 -1.31
N SER A 55 -6.57 2.78 -0.91
CA SER A 55 -6.10 1.57 -1.59
C SER A 55 -7.06 0.41 -1.34
N ASN A 56 -7.40 -0.30 -2.40
CA ASN A 56 -8.17 -1.54 -2.36
C ASN A 56 -7.29 -2.75 -2.73
N GLU A 57 -5.98 -2.65 -2.54
CA GLU A 57 -5.04 -3.74 -2.82
C GLU A 57 -5.09 -4.82 -1.73
N GLN A 58 -4.55 -5.99 -2.04
CA GLN A 58 -4.47 -7.06 -1.05
C GLN A 58 -3.62 -6.64 0.16
N PHE A 59 -4.11 -6.89 1.37
CA PHE A 59 -3.45 -6.56 2.64
C PHE A 59 -3.23 -5.06 2.88
N THR A 60 -4.01 -4.19 2.23
CA THR A 60 -4.04 -2.75 2.54
C THR A 60 -5.23 -2.39 3.41
N ILE A 61 -5.22 -1.19 3.98
CA ILE A 61 -6.36 -0.63 4.71
C ILE A 61 -7.22 0.20 3.75
N ASN A 62 -8.51 -0.14 3.64
CA ASN A 62 -9.46 0.58 2.80
C ASN A 62 -9.97 1.87 3.46
N GLU A 63 -10.81 2.64 2.75
CA GLU A 63 -11.43 3.89 3.26
C GLU A 63 -12.26 3.72 4.54
N LYS A 64 -12.75 2.50 4.81
CA LYS A 64 -13.52 2.18 6.02
C LYS A 64 -12.61 1.83 7.20
N GLY A 65 -11.29 1.77 7.01
CA GLY A 65 -10.34 1.36 8.03
C GLY A 65 -10.24 -0.17 8.19
N GLU A 66 -10.78 -0.94 7.25
CA GLU A 66 -10.77 -2.40 7.28
C GLU A 66 -9.62 -2.95 6.42
N MET A 67 -9.04 -4.08 6.83
CA MET A 67 -8.04 -4.77 6.03
C MET A 67 -8.70 -5.43 4.82
N VAL A 68 -8.17 -5.14 3.64
CA VAL A 68 -8.62 -5.75 2.39
C VAL A 68 -8.04 -7.15 2.28
N GLN A 69 -8.91 -8.15 2.38
CA GLN A 69 -8.58 -9.55 2.18
C GLN A 69 -9.41 -10.12 1.03
N LYS A 70 -8.87 -10.06 -0.17
CA LYS A 70 -9.43 -10.69 -1.37
C LYS A 70 -9.14 -12.19 -1.35
N SER A 71 -10.08 -12.96 -1.90
CA SER A 71 -9.92 -14.40 -2.12
C SER A 71 -9.01 -14.69 -3.31
N LYS A 72 -8.51 -15.93 -3.40
CA LYS A 72 -7.70 -16.41 -4.54
C LYS A 72 -8.41 -16.20 -5.89
N ARG A 73 -9.74 -16.33 -5.93
CA ARG A 73 -10.54 -16.16 -7.15
C ARG A 73 -10.59 -14.69 -7.59
N GLU A 74 -10.77 -13.78 -6.64
CA GLU A 74 -10.80 -12.33 -6.90
C GLU A 74 -9.44 -11.83 -7.37
N LEU A 75 -8.36 -12.24 -6.69
CA LEU A 75 -7.00 -11.91 -7.11
C LEU A 75 -6.71 -12.40 -8.53
N GLN A 76 -7.07 -13.65 -8.87
CA GLN A 76 -6.88 -14.17 -10.23
C GLN A 76 -7.66 -13.38 -11.29
N GLN A 77 -8.82 -12.83 -10.95
CA GLN A 77 -9.63 -12.05 -11.88
C GLN A 77 -9.01 -10.68 -12.13
N GLU A 78 -8.51 -10.03 -11.09
CA GLU A 78 -7.82 -8.74 -11.15
C GLU A 78 -6.53 -8.81 -11.99
N PHE A 79 -5.67 -9.82 -11.76
CA PHE A 79 -4.47 -10.04 -12.57
C PHE A 79 -4.75 -10.43 -14.03
N LYS A 80 -5.90 -11.05 -14.32
CA LYS A 80 -6.29 -11.41 -15.70
C LYS A 80 -6.76 -10.18 -16.50
N ALA A 81 -7.48 -9.26 -15.87
CA ALA A 81 -7.92 -8.03 -16.50
C ALA A 81 -6.74 -7.15 -16.94
N ASP A 82 -5.66 -7.14 -16.15
CA ASP A 82 -4.45 -6.34 -16.43
C ASP A 82 -3.52 -6.98 -17.49
N ASN A 83 -3.67 -8.29 -17.73
CA ASN A 83 -2.86 -9.07 -18.68
C ASN A 83 -3.59 -9.39 -20.00
N GLU A 84 -4.57 -8.58 -20.40
CA GLU A 84 -5.12 -8.62 -21.77
C GLU A 84 -4.13 -7.99 -22.77
N ILE A 85 -2.89 -8.50 -22.78
CA ILE A 85 -1.94 -8.28 -23.85
C ILE A 85 -2.57 -8.93 -25.09
N ALA A 86 -2.88 -8.13 -26.11
CA ALA A 86 -3.56 -8.57 -27.33
C ALA A 86 -2.97 -9.91 -27.82
N ARG A 87 -3.76 -10.98 -27.69
CA ARG A 87 -3.37 -12.32 -28.13
C ARG A 87 -3.78 -12.45 -29.58
N PHE A 88 -2.87 -12.14 -30.50
CA PHE A 88 -3.03 -12.53 -31.89
C PHE A 88 -2.79 -14.03 -31.99
N SER A 89 -3.83 -14.80 -32.28
CA SER A 89 -3.68 -16.21 -32.63
C SER A 89 -2.90 -16.34 -33.93
N GLU A 90 -1.99 -17.31 -34.01
CA GLU A 90 -1.12 -17.60 -35.17
C GLU A 90 -1.88 -17.88 -36.49
N ASN A 91 -3.22 -17.90 -36.45
CA ASN A 91 -4.10 -18.15 -37.58
C ASN A 91 -4.63 -16.86 -38.25
N ASP A 92 -4.06 -15.69 -37.93
CA ASP A 92 -4.44 -14.37 -38.46
C ASP A 92 -3.44 -13.83 -39.51
N LEU A 93 -2.76 -14.74 -40.24
CA LEU A 93 -1.86 -14.47 -41.37
C LEU A 93 -2.26 -15.27 -42.60
#